data_AF-A0A8T5P1C6-F1
#
_entry.id   AF-A0A8T5P1C6-F1
#
_cell.length_a   1.000
_cell.length_b   1.000
_cell.length_c   1.000
_cell.angle_alpha   90.00
_cell.angle_beta   90.00
_cell.angle_gamma   90.00
#
_symmetry.space_group_name_H-M   'P 1'
#
loop_
_entity.id
_entity.type
_entity.pdbx_description
1 polymer ?
#
loop_
_entity_poly.entity_id
_entity_poly.type
_entity_poly.pdbx_seq_one_letter_code
_entity_poly.pdbx_strand_id
1 'polypeptide(L)'
;MLHIIIQPQKSKLLVLPIKDNAKEPSFQGTLILKQTPKGARVGKFRIRQGVKEDFRAPEELIELLRLADKILIAEGNEESEAGFKELLTAYQLDYGYTNPCRLCLAVGRFTLMNNVSIRFHNEHICEECA
;
A
#
# COMPACT_ATOMS: atom_id res chain seq x y z
N MET A 1 -1.46 -16.97 -1.94
CA MET A 1 -1.16 -15.78 -2.77
C MET A 1 -1.05 -14.56 -1.87
N LEU A 2 0.05 -13.81 -1.94
CA LEU A 2 0.34 -12.60 -1.18
C LEU A 2 0.43 -11.41 -2.12
N HIS A 3 -0.50 -10.46 -2.00
CA HIS A 3 -0.42 -9.18 -2.69
C HIS A 3 -0.06 -8.08 -1.69
N ILE A 4 0.82 -7.17 -2.07
CA ILE A 4 1.11 -5.98 -1.26
C ILE A 4 0.46 -4.78 -1.94
N ILE A 5 -0.53 -4.21 -1.28
CA ILE A 5 -1.19 -2.99 -1.75
C ILE A 5 -0.47 -1.79 -1.14
N ILE A 6 -0.10 -0.86 -2.00
CA ILE A 6 0.60 0.37 -1.63
C ILE A 6 -0.34 1.53 -1.92
N GLN A 7 -0.63 2.35 -0.90
CA GLN A 7 -1.38 3.58 -1.07
C GLN A 7 -0.47 4.78 -0.80
N PRO A 8 -0.07 5.52 -1.85
CA PRO A 8 0.68 6.76 -1.70
C PRO A 8 -0.17 7.86 -1.05
N GLN A 9 0.33 8.46 0.02
CA GLN A 9 -0.25 9.64 0.67
C GLN A 9 0.80 10.75 0.71
N LYS A 10 0.41 11.99 1.03
CA LYS A 10 1.28 13.19 0.90
C LYS A 10 2.71 13.06 1.47
N SER A 11 2.92 12.30 2.54
CA SER A 11 4.24 12.18 3.20
C SER A 11 4.60 10.75 3.62
N LYS A 12 3.80 9.77 3.22
CA LYS A 12 3.92 8.37 3.64
C LYS A 12 3.21 7.47 2.66
N LEU A 13 3.57 6.20 2.66
CA LEU A 13 2.84 5.15 1.97
C LEU A 13 2.22 4.21 3.00
N LEU A 14 0.94 3.87 2.82
CA LEU A 14 0.36 2.73 3.53
C LEU A 14 0.74 1.45 2.80
N VAL A 15 1.12 0.44 3.58
CA VAL A 15 1.52 -0.89 3.11
C VAL A 15 0.51 -1.89 3.68
N LEU A 16 -0.24 -2.55 2.81
CA LEU A 16 -1.34 -3.43 3.19
C LEU A 16 -1.11 -4.82 2.56
N PRO A 17 -0.53 -5.78 3.32
CA PRO A 17 -0.34 -7.14 2.84
C PRO A 17 -1.64 -7.93 2.86
N ILE A 18 -2.09 -8.35 1.70
CA ILE A 18 -3.32 -9.12 1.49
C ILE A 18 -2.96 -10.57 1.21
N LYS A 19 -3.34 -11.46 2.11
CA LYS A 19 -3.12 -12.89 1.99
C LYS A 19 -4.40 -13.57 1.49
N ASP A 20 -4.27 -14.40 0.46
CA ASP A 20 -5.31 -15.27 -0.08
C ASP A 20 -6.63 -14.53 -0.42
N ASN A 21 -6.51 -13.31 -0.98
CA ASN A 21 -7.61 -12.40 -1.30
C ASN A 21 -8.50 -11.99 -0.10
N ALA A 22 -7.95 -12.01 1.11
CA ALA A 22 -8.62 -11.48 2.28
C ALA A 22 -8.99 -9.98 2.09
N LYS A 23 -10.12 -9.57 2.66
CA LYS A 23 -10.52 -8.14 2.68
C LYS A 23 -9.73 -7.34 3.72
N GLU A 24 -9.26 -8.01 4.76
CA GLU A 24 -8.45 -7.41 5.81
C GLU A 24 -6.97 -7.69 5.56
N PRO A 25 -6.11 -6.66 5.65
CA PRO A 25 -4.68 -6.87 5.55
C PRO A 25 -4.16 -7.58 6.78
N SER A 26 -3.10 -8.38 6.60
CA SER A 26 -2.42 -9.07 7.70
C SER A 26 -1.91 -8.09 8.76
N PHE A 27 -1.57 -6.87 8.33
CA PHE A 27 -1.31 -5.72 9.19
C PHE A 27 -1.41 -4.42 8.39
N GLN A 28 -1.45 -3.28 9.08
CA GLN A 28 -1.30 -1.96 8.44
C GLN A 28 0.11 -1.42 8.66
N GLY A 29 0.88 -1.31 7.57
CA GLY A 29 2.21 -0.73 7.58
C GLY A 29 2.19 0.74 7.18
N THR A 30 3.09 1.54 7.74
CA THR A 30 3.40 2.88 7.25
C THR A 30 4.87 2.96 6.87
N LEU A 31 5.12 3.32 5.62
CA LEU A 31 6.45 3.57 5.05
C LEU A 31 6.64 5.07 4.86
N ILE A 32 7.75 5.59 5.37
CA ILE A 32 8.26 6.92 5.04
C ILE A 32 9.53 6.72 4.23
N LEU A 33 9.56 7.29 3.04
CA LEU A 33 10.73 7.27 2.17
C LEU A 33 11.72 8.35 2.60
N LYS A 34 12.99 8.08 2.35
CA LYS A 34 14.08 9.04 2.49
C LYS A 34 14.73 9.22 1.12
N GLN A 35 14.78 10.44 0.64
CA GLN A 35 15.51 10.74 -0.59
C GLN A 35 17.01 10.73 -0.34
N THR A 36 17.76 10.11 -1.25
CA THR A 36 19.23 10.11 -1.23
C THR A 36 19.75 10.47 -2.62
N PRO A 37 21.03 10.87 -2.76
CA PRO A 37 21.63 11.09 -4.08
C PRO A 37 21.57 9.86 -5.01
N LYS A 38 21.37 8.66 -4.45
CA LYS A 38 21.24 7.39 -5.19
C LYS A 38 19.78 6.93 -5.37
N GLY A 39 18.83 7.87 -5.23
CA GLY A 39 17.38 7.63 -5.31
C GLY A 39 16.73 7.38 -3.94
N ALA A 40 15.41 7.18 -3.96
CA ALA A 40 14.62 6.91 -2.76
C ALA A 40 15.04 5.62 -2.02
N ARG A 41 15.04 5.67 -0.69
CA ARG A 41 15.32 4.54 0.21
C ARG A 41 14.25 4.46 1.30
N VAL A 42 14.15 3.30 1.96
CA VAL A 42 13.31 3.14 3.15
C VAL A 42 13.88 4.00 4.28
N GLY A 43 13.12 5.00 4.71
CA GLY A 43 13.51 5.90 5.80
C GLY A 43 13.02 5.41 7.16
N LYS A 44 11.71 5.15 7.26
CA LYS A 44 11.08 4.54 8.45
C LYS A 44 10.00 3.58 7.99
N PHE A 45 10.00 2.38 8.54
CA PHE A 45 8.90 1.44 8.38
C PHE A 45 8.35 1.07 9.75
N ARG A 46 7.03 1.18 9.91
CA ARG A 46 6.33 0.82 11.14
C ARG A 46 5.09 0.00 10.82
N ILE A 47 4.79 -0.95 11.69
CA ILE A 47 3.58 -1.76 11.60
C ILE A 47 2.68 -1.39 12.76
N ARG A 48 1.40 -1.14 12.46
CA ARG A 48 0.36 -0.91 13.45
C ARG A 48 -0.41 -2.20 13.70
N GLN A 49 -0.44 -2.62 14.97
CA GLN A 49 -1.28 -3.72 15.45
C GLN A 49 -2.16 -3.19 16.59
N GLY A 50 -3.41 -2.84 16.25
CA GLY A 50 -4.34 -2.20 17.18
C GLY A 50 -3.83 -0.82 17.65
N VAL A 51 -3.49 -0.72 18.94
CA VAL A 51 -2.98 0.51 19.58
C VAL A 51 -1.46 0.61 19.60
N LYS A 52 -0.73 -0.47 19.27
CA LYS A 52 0.73 -0.48 19.26
C LYS A 52 1.28 -0.19 17.86
N GLU A 53 2.34 0.60 17.81
CA GLU A 53 3.16 0.80 16.62
C GLU A 53 4.56 0.29 16.89
N ASP A 54 5.03 -0.65 16.07
CA ASP A 54 6.36 -1.23 16.16
C ASP A 54 7.20 -0.80 14.95
N PHE A 55 8.36 -0.22 15.21
CA PHE A 55 9.35 0.06 14.17
C PHE A 55 9.98 -1.23 13.67
N ARG A 56 10.07 -1.34 12.36
CA ARG A 56 10.66 -2.50 11.68
C ARG A 56 11.87 -2.06 10.88
N ALA A 57 12.82 -2.95 10.75
CA ALA A 57 14.03 -2.66 10.01
C ALA A 57 13.69 -2.46 8.52
N PRO A 58 14.39 -1.55 7.82
CA PRO A 58 14.24 -1.33 6.38
C PRO A 58 14.25 -2.63 5.55
N GLU A 59 15.12 -3.57 5.92
CA GLU A 59 15.33 -4.84 5.25
C GLU A 59 14.07 -5.71 5.31
N GLU A 60 13.33 -5.69 6.43
CA GLU A 60 12.11 -6.48 6.59
C GLU A 60 11.02 -6.09 5.60
N LEU A 61 10.93 -4.80 5.24
CA LEU A 61 10.02 -4.36 4.19
C LEU A 61 10.47 -4.87 2.82
N ILE A 62 11.76 -4.81 2.52
CA ILE A 62 12.27 -5.27 1.23
C ILE A 62 12.05 -6.77 1.06
N GLU A 63 12.31 -7.56 2.11
CA GLU A 63 12.01 -9.00 2.10
C GLU A 63 10.51 -9.28 1.92
N LEU A 64 9.64 -8.52 2.60
CA LEU A 64 8.20 -8.62 2.40
C LEU A 64 7.79 -8.35 0.94
N LEU A 65 8.36 -7.32 0.32
CA LEU A 65 8.07 -6.98 -1.08
C LEU A 65 8.60 -8.04 -2.05
N ARG A 66 9.76 -8.66 -1.76
CA ARG A 66 10.32 -9.78 -2.54
C ARG A 66 9.46 -11.05 -2.46
N LEU A 67 8.82 -11.29 -1.31
CA LEU A 67 7.94 -12.43 -1.09
C LEU A 67 6.54 -12.25 -1.70
N ALA A 68 6.21 -11.04 -2.14
CA ALA A 68 4.91 -10.74 -2.73
C ALA A 68 4.78 -11.39 -4.12
N ASP A 69 3.64 -12.02 -4.39
CA ASP A 69 3.29 -12.44 -5.75
C ASP A 69 3.09 -11.21 -6.65
N LYS A 70 2.52 -10.13 -6.10
CA LYS A 70 2.35 -8.84 -6.79
C LYS A 70 2.44 -7.67 -5.82
N ILE A 71 3.09 -6.60 -6.27
CA ILE A 71 3.05 -5.29 -5.63
C ILE A 71 2.09 -4.43 -6.46
N LEU A 72 1.02 -3.92 -5.84
CA LEU A 72 -0.01 -3.15 -6.54
C LEU A 72 -0.11 -1.76 -5.92
N ILE A 73 0.08 -0.73 -6.75
CA ILE A 73 -0.02 0.67 -6.35
C ILE A 73 -1.45 1.14 -6.59
N ALA A 74 -2.09 1.63 -5.54
CA ALA A 74 -3.37 2.33 -5.63
C ALA A 74 -3.14 3.81 -5.98
N GLU A 75 -4.13 4.43 -6.62
CA GLU A 75 -4.11 5.86 -6.90
C GLU A 75 -3.93 6.68 -5.61
N GLY A 76 -3.10 7.73 -5.68
CA GLY A 76 -2.75 8.52 -4.51
C GLY A 76 -1.86 9.72 -4.84
N ASN A 77 -1.02 10.10 -3.88
CA ASN A 77 -0.09 11.19 -4.07
C ASN A 77 1.05 10.83 -5.05
N GLU A 78 1.13 11.57 -6.16
CA GLU A 78 2.10 11.32 -7.25
C GLU A 78 3.57 11.40 -6.81
N GLU A 79 3.93 12.34 -5.93
CA GLU A 79 5.32 12.50 -5.45
C GLU A 79 5.76 11.28 -4.63
N SER A 80 4.92 10.83 -3.71
CA SER A 80 5.20 9.63 -2.90
C SER A 80 5.17 8.35 -3.73
N GLU A 81 4.31 8.29 -4.76
CA GLU A 81 4.31 7.20 -5.74
C GLU A 81 5.62 7.17 -6.53
N ALA A 82 6.09 8.31 -7.05
CA ALA A 82 7.32 8.40 -7.81
C ALA A 82 8.52 7.96 -6.97
N GLY A 83 8.62 8.42 -5.72
CA GLY A 83 9.66 7.97 -4.79
C GLY A 83 9.58 6.46 -4.52
N PHE A 84 8.39 5.88 -4.43
CA PHE A 84 8.25 4.44 -4.24
C PHE A 84 8.67 3.64 -5.48
N LYS A 85 8.37 4.14 -6.69
CA LYS A 85 8.86 3.53 -7.94
C LYS A 85 10.38 3.55 -8.03
N GLU A 86 11.02 4.65 -7.62
CA GLU A 86 12.49 4.70 -7.52
C GLU A 86 13.04 3.62 -6.59
N LEU A 87 12.39 3.44 -5.42
CA LEU A 87 12.76 2.38 -4.47
C LEU A 87 12.63 1.00 -5.12
N LEU A 88 11.49 0.69 -5.74
CA LEU A 88 11.26 -0.60 -6.40
C LEU A 88 12.27 -0.87 -7.51
N THR A 89 12.56 0.16 -8.32
CA THR A 89 13.54 0.09 -9.41
C THR A 89 14.93 -0.24 -8.87
N ALA A 90 15.34 0.39 -7.76
CA ALA A 90 16.63 0.13 -7.13
C ALA A 90 16.79 -1.33 -6.65
N TYR A 91 15.68 -2.01 -6.35
CA TYR A 91 15.66 -3.42 -5.94
C TYR A 91 15.21 -4.39 -7.04
N GLN A 92 14.97 -3.90 -8.26
CA GLN A 92 14.49 -4.65 -9.41
C GLN A 92 13.17 -5.38 -9.12
N LEU A 93 12.23 -4.67 -8.48
CA LEU A 93 10.92 -5.19 -8.13
C LEU A 93 9.87 -4.64 -9.11
N ASP A 94 9.10 -5.55 -9.71
CA ASP A 94 7.98 -5.18 -10.57
C ASP A 94 6.77 -4.72 -9.76
N TYR A 95 5.94 -3.88 -10.38
CA TYR A 95 4.68 -3.44 -9.81
C TYR A 95 3.59 -3.34 -10.86
N GLY A 96 2.34 -3.41 -10.39
CA GLY A 96 1.15 -3.11 -11.15
C GLY A 96 0.32 -2.02 -10.47
N TYR A 97 -0.86 -1.79 -11.02
CA TYR A 97 -1.83 -0.84 -10.49
C TYR A 97 -3.10 -1.54 -10.03
N THR A 98 -3.78 -0.96 -9.05
CA THR A 98 -5.08 -1.40 -8.57
C THR A 98 -5.98 -0.21 -8.29
N ASN A 99 -7.29 -0.40 -8.44
CA ASN A 99 -8.29 0.60 -8.11
C ASN A 99 -9.25 0.07 -7.03
N PRO A 100 -8.89 0.17 -5.73
CA PRO A 100 -9.71 -0.29 -4.63
C PRO A 100 -10.73 0.77 -4.18
N CYS A 101 -11.71 0.35 -3.39
CA CYS A 101 -12.68 1.27 -2.80
C CYS A 101 -11.96 2.28 -1.89
N ARG A 102 -12.09 3.57 -2.22
CA ARG A 102 -11.41 4.66 -1.50
C ARG A 102 -11.82 4.74 -0.04
N LEU A 103 -13.09 4.48 0.28
CA LEU A 103 -13.60 4.46 1.65
C LEU A 103 -12.96 3.33 2.49
N CYS A 104 -12.79 2.14 1.92
CA CYS A 104 -12.10 1.04 2.60
C CYS A 104 -10.64 1.41 2.88
N LEU A 105 -9.94 1.98 1.89
CA LEU A 105 -8.56 2.42 2.08
C LEU A 105 -8.44 3.50 3.16
N ALA A 106 -9.40 4.43 3.26
CA ALA A 106 -9.38 5.49 4.27
C ALA A 106 -9.41 4.95 5.71
N VAL A 107 -10.03 3.79 5.94
CA VAL A 107 -10.05 3.09 7.23
C VAL A 107 -8.99 1.98 7.35
N GLY A 108 -8.10 1.86 6.35
CA GLY A 108 -7.01 0.87 6.32
C GLY A 108 -7.48 -0.57 6.03
N ARG A 109 -8.62 -0.72 5.36
CA ARG A 109 -9.09 -1.98 4.76
C ARG A 109 -8.79 -1.98 3.27
N PHE A 110 -8.89 -3.15 2.64
CA PHE A 110 -8.73 -3.28 1.20
C PHE A 110 -9.89 -4.08 0.61
N THR A 111 -10.68 -3.41 -0.22
CA THR A 111 -11.71 -4.06 -1.03
C THR A 111 -11.48 -3.64 -2.46
N LEU A 112 -11.29 -4.62 -3.35
CA LEU A 112 -11.25 -4.36 -4.78
C LEU A 112 -12.60 -3.83 -5.24
N MET A 113 -12.58 -2.81 -6.10
CA MET A 113 -13.78 -2.41 -6.81
C MET A 113 -14.19 -3.53 -7.75
N ASN A 114 -15.35 -4.13 -7.49
CA ASN A 114 -15.97 -5.10 -8.39
C ASN A 114 -16.95 -4.36 -9.33
N ASN A 115 -17.56 -5.10 -10.27
CA ASN A 115 -18.54 -4.54 -11.20
C ASN A 115 -19.87 -4.09 -10.53
N VAL A 116 -20.03 -4.31 -9.22
CA VAL A 116 -21.25 -4.01 -8.43
C VAL A 116 -21.06 -2.74 -7.60
N SER A 117 -20.17 -1.85 -8.05
CA SER A 117 -19.90 -0.61 -7.33
C SER A 117 -21.14 0.28 -7.24
N ILE A 118 -21.40 0.84 -6.06
CA ILE A 118 -22.52 1.75 -5.81
C ILE A 118 -22.03 3.18 -6.00
N ARG A 119 -22.80 3.98 -6.73
CA ARG A 119 -22.51 5.41 -6.87
C ARG A 119 -22.88 6.14 -5.58
N PHE A 120 -21.89 6.70 -4.91
CA PHE A 120 -22.05 7.49 -3.70
C PHE A 120 -21.42 8.88 -3.90
N HIS A 121 -22.26 9.92 -3.89
CA HIS A 121 -21.90 11.26 -4.36
C HIS A 121 -21.28 11.23 -5.79
N ASN A 122 -20.00 11.60 -5.90
CA ASN A 122 -19.26 11.72 -7.15
C ASN A 122 -18.26 10.56 -7.37
N GLU A 123 -18.30 9.52 -6.54
CA GLU A 123 -17.42 8.36 -6.67
C GLU A 123 -18.20 7.04 -6.62
N HIS A 124 -17.51 5.96 -7.00
CA HIS A 124 -18.02 4.61 -6.87
C HIS A 124 -17.37 3.96 -5.65
N ILE A 125 -18.18 3.33 -4.82
CA ILE A 125 -17.76 2.63 -3.61
C ILE A 125 -18.22 1.17 -3.64
N CYS A 126 -17.61 0.32 -2.82
CA CYS A 126 -18.07 -1.06 -2.67
C CYS A 126 -19.40 -1.12 -1.93
N GLU A 127 -20.14 -2.23 -2.10
CA GLU A 127 -21.44 -2.44 -1.46
C GLU A 127 -21.41 -2.36 0.08
N GLU A 128 -20.28 -2.70 0.69
CA GLU A 128 -20.11 -2.63 2.15
C GLU A 128 -19.98 -1.19 2.70
N CYS A 129 -19.62 -0.23 1.85
CA CYS A 129 -19.46 1.15 2.27
C CYS A 129 -20.65 2.05 1.93
N ALA A 130 -21.62 1.55 1.15
CA ALA A 130 -22.85 2.26 0.81
C ALA A 130 -23.87 2.21 1.95
#